data_AF-A0A6I2MFZ4-F1
#
_entry.id   AF-A0A6I2MFZ4-F1
#
_cell.length_a   1.000
_cell.length_b   1.000
_cell.length_c   1.000
_cell.angle_alpha   90.00
_cell.angle_beta   90.00
_cell.angle_gamma   90.00
#
_symmetry.space_group_name_H-M   'P 1'
#
loop_
_entity.id
_entity.type
_entity.pdbx_description
1 polymer ?
#
loop_
_entity_poly.entity_id
_entity_poly.type
_entity_poly.pdbx_seq_one_letter_code
_entity_poly.pdbx_strand_id
1 'polypeptide(L)' 'MEKPKKEFMIGNTTIIVHSPLVVMSSEERKQWFRDEWEKGNPILKEIAAAVHACYEDD' A
#
# COMPACT_ATOMS: atom_id res chain seq x y z
N MET A 1 -19.04 -6.16 10.38
CA MET A 1 -17.72 -5.92 10.99
C MET A 1 -17.22 -4.58 10.49
N GLU A 2 -16.79 -3.69 11.37
CA GLU A 2 -16.22 -2.39 10.98
C GLU A 2 -14.88 -2.64 10.26
N LYS A 3 -14.66 -1.97 9.11
CA LYS A 3 -13.37 -2.09 8.39
C LYS A 3 -12.30 -1.34 9.20
N PRO A 4 -11.11 -1.94 9.43
CA PRO A 4 -10.02 -1.27 10.13
C PRO A 4 -9.68 0.06 9.46
N LYS A 5 -9.45 1.09 10.28
CA LYS A 5 -9.19 2.45 9.83
C LYS A 5 -8.08 3.12 10.63
N LYS A 6 -7.43 4.10 10.03
CA LYS A 6 -6.48 5.00 10.70
C LYS A 6 -6.77 6.44 10.32
N GLU A 7 -6.78 7.30 11.32
CA GLU A 7 -7.06 8.72 11.17
C GLU A 7 -5.75 9.51 11.24
N PHE A 8 -5.61 10.46 10.32
CA PHE A 8 -4.48 11.38 10.25
C PHE A 8 -5.04 12.80 10.21
N MET A 9 -4.47 13.70 11.01
CA MET A 9 -4.83 15.12 10.99
C MET A 9 -3.66 15.91 10.42
N ILE A 10 -3.89 16.61 9.30
CA ILE A 10 -2.90 17.47 8.64
C ILE A 10 -3.50 18.87 8.53
N GLY A 11 -3.00 19.80 9.35
CA GLY A 11 -3.58 21.14 9.47
C GLY A 11 -5.03 21.08 9.97
N ASN A 12 -5.98 21.54 9.15
CA ASN A 12 -7.42 21.47 9.40
C ASN A 12 -8.12 20.32 8.67
N THR A 13 -7.37 19.43 8.01
CA THR A 13 -7.90 18.32 7.23
C THR A 13 -7.76 17.00 7.99
N THR A 14 -8.86 16.25 8.08
CA THR A 14 -8.89 14.89 8.63
C THR A 14 -8.93 13.88 7.49
N ILE A 15 -7.93 13.00 7.44
CA ILE A 15 -7.82 11.91 6.48
C ILE A 15 -8.13 10.62 7.23
N ILE A 16 -9.15 9.89 6.77
CA ILE A 16 -9.54 8.59 7.33
C ILE A 16 -9.27 7.52 6.28
N VAL A 17 -8.29 6.65 6.53
CA VAL A 17 -7.93 5.57 5.61
C VAL A 17 -8.56 4.27 6.09
N HIS A 18 -9.50 3.74 5.31
CA HIS A 18 -10.15 2.44 5.56
C HIS A 18 -9.43 1.33 4.80
N SER A 19 -8.54 0.60 5.46
CA SER A 19 -7.85 -0.56 4.87
C SER A 19 -7.22 -1.43 5.97
N PRO A 20 -7.23 -2.77 5.84
CA PRO A 20 -6.48 -3.65 6.75
C PRO A 20 -4.99 -3.31 6.82
N LEU A 21 -4.41 -2.78 5.74
CA LEU A 21 -2.99 -2.46 5.65
C LEU A 21 -2.55 -1.36 6.64
N VAL A 22 -3.49 -0.51 7.10
CA VAL A 22 -3.16 0.62 7.98
C VAL A 22 -2.89 0.21 9.42
N VAL A 23 -3.38 -0.97 9.81
CA VAL A 23 -3.20 -1.55 11.15
C VAL A 23 -2.19 -2.71 11.15
N MET A 24 -1.78 -3.20 9.98
CA MET A 24 -0.70 -4.19 9.87
C MET A 24 0.62 -3.62 10.37
N SER A 25 1.35 -4.45 11.12
CA SER A 25 2.76 -4.26 11.42
C SER A 25 3.62 -4.23 10.15
N SER A 26 4.87 -3.80 10.29
CA SER A 26 5.83 -3.76 9.19
C SER A 26 6.07 -5.16 8.60
N GLU A 27 6.14 -6.18 9.45
CA GLU A 27 6.36 -7.57 9.10
C GLU A 27 5.15 -8.15 8.36
N GLU A 28 3.94 -7.94 8.88
CA GLU A 28 2.70 -8.37 8.22
C GLU A 28 2.51 -7.73 6.86
N ARG A 29 2.82 -6.43 6.74
CA ARG A 29 2.72 -5.72 5.45
C ARG A 29 3.73 -6.25 4.43
N LYS A 30 4.96 -6.58 4.86
CA LYS A 30 5.98 -7.21 4.00
C LYS A 30 5.50 -8.57 3.51
N GLN A 31 4.91 -9.38 4.38
CA GLN A 31 4.40 -10.69 4.00
C GLN A 31 3.22 -10.56 3.02
N TRP A 32 2.26 -9.68 3.32
CA TRP A 32 1.13 -9.38 2.43
C TRP A 32 1.60 -8.99 1.02
N PHE A 33 2.63 -8.13 0.94
CA PHE A 33 3.19 -7.73 -0.36
C PHE A 33 3.77 -8.93 -1.12
N ARG A 34 4.54 -9.81 -0.45
CA ARG A 34 5.10 -11.01 -1.08
C ARG A 34 4.00 -11.93 -1.61
N ASP A 35 2.98 -12.20 -0.79
CA ASP A 35 1.88 -13.07 -1.16
C ASP A 35 1.10 -12.52 -2.37
N GLU A 36 0.81 -11.21 -2.39
CA GLU A 36 0.11 -10.57 -3.51
C GLU A 36 0.98 -10.49 -4.78
N TRP A 37 2.28 -10.29 -4.62
CA TRP A 37 3.22 -10.34 -5.72
C TRP A 37 3.26 -11.72 -6.38
N GLU A 38 3.34 -12.79 -5.58
CA GLU A 38 3.33 -14.18 -6.06
C GLU A 38 2.00 -14.56 -6.74
N LYS A 39 0.87 -14.07 -6.22
CA LYS A 39 -0.45 -14.20 -6.89
C LYS A 39 -0.55 -13.41 -8.19
N GLY A 40 0.42 -12.55 -8.47
CA GLY A 40 0.49 -11.76 -9.69
C GLY A 40 -0.44 -10.56 -9.70
N ASN A 41 -0.69 -9.93 -8.54
CA ASN A 41 -1.53 -8.74 -8.40
C ASN A 41 -1.15 -7.68 -9.46
N PRO A 42 -2.07 -7.30 -10.38
CA PRO A 42 -1.76 -6.43 -11.50
C PRO A 42 -1.36 -5.03 -11.05
N ILE A 43 -1.96 -4.51 -9.98
CA ILE A 43 -1.67 -3.17 -9.46
C ILE A 43 -0.24 -3.09 -8.95
N LEU A 44 0.23 -4.12 -8.22
CA LEU A 44 1.62 -4.14 -7.75
C LEU A 44 2.61 -4.17 -8.92
N LYS A 45 2.30 -4.92 -9.98
CA LYS A 45 3.13 -5.00 -11.19
C LYS A 45 3.17 -3.69 -11.95
N GLU A 46 2.03 -3.01 -12.08
CA GLU A 46 1.94 -1.68 -12.72
C GLU A 46 2.76 -0.64 -11.95
N ILE A 47 2.68 -0.65 -10.61
CA ILE A 47 3.52 0.23 -9.77
C ILE A 47 5.00 -0.07 -9.97
N ALA A 48 5.39 -1.36 -9.95
CA ALA A 48 6.78 -1.75 -10.16
C ALA A 48 7.29 -1.33 -11.55
N ALA A 49 6.48 -1.49 -12.60
CA ALA A 49 6.81 -1.07 -13.96
C ALA A 49 6.95 0.45 -14.07
N ALA A 50 6.04 1.21 -13.46
CA ALA A 50 6.12 2.67 -13.44
C ALA A 50 7.38 3.17 -12.72
N VAL A 51 7.72 2.56 -11.57
CA VAL A 51 8.95 2.88 -10.84
C VAL A 51 10.19 2.53 -11.67
N HIS A 52 10.21 1.37 -12.34
CA HIS A 52 11.31 0.96 -13.20
C HIS A 52 11.53 1.94 -14.35
N ALA A 53 10.45 2.34 -15.04
CA ALA A 53 10.50 3.30 -16.13
C ALA A 53 11.13 4.63 -15.69
N CYS A 54 10.77 5.13 -14.49
CA CYS A 54 11.38 6.34 -13.94
C CYS A 54 12.89 6.24 -13.68
N TYR A 55 13.45 5.03 -13.50
CA TYR A 55 14.89 4.83 -13.30
C TYR A 55 15.64 4.50 -14.60
N GLU A 56 14.95 4.05 -15.65
CA GLU A 56 15.55 3.76 -16.96
C GLU A 56 15.73 5.01 -17.83
N ASP A 57 15.03 6.10 -17.51
CA ASP A 57 15.11 7.38 -18.23
C ASP A 57 16.30 8.27 -17.79
N ASP A 58 17.21 7.77 -16.92
CA ASP A 58 18.46 8.42 -16.46
C ASP A 58 19.74 7.79 -17.05
#